data_AF-A0A218QNH1-F1
#
_entry.id   AF-A0A218QNH1-F1
#
_cell.length_a   1.000
_cell.length_b   1.000
_cell.length_c   1.000
_cell.angle_alpha   90.00
_cell.angle_beta   90.00
_cell.angle_gamma   90.00
#
_symmetry.space_group_name_H-M   'P 1'
#
loop_
_entity.id
_entity.type
_entity.pdbx_description
1 polymer ?
#
loop_
_entity_poly.entity_id
_entity_poly.type
_entity_poly.pdbx_seq_one_letter_code
_entity_poly.pdbx_strand_id
1 'polypeptide(L)'
;MPIYLFLYRAKAMKYCKWFWDESLGGAFDEWGTSTYFMEINENSRVVRQIEVYENGNVLFYDATHFGDDYGMLSDKRMSKEDIQEFEITKAEFELMWNTKRPINR
;
A
#
# COMPACT_ATOMS: atom_id res chain seq x y z
N MET A 1 -27.71 24.08 25.93
CA MET A 1 -26.52 23.37 26.44
C MET A 1 -25.77 22.80 25.26
N PRO A 2 -24.52 23.20 24.97
CA PRO A 2 -23.78 22.62 23.86
C PRO A 2 -22.66 21.67 24.35
N ILE A 3 -22.09 20.94 23.37
CA ILE A 3 -20.78 20.24 23.37
C ILE A 3 -20.81 18.86 24.09
N TYR A 4 -20.42 17.71 23.53
CA TYR A 4 -19.34 17.38 22.61
C TYR A 4 -19.74 16.22 21.67
N LEU A 5 -19.95 16.49 20.38
CA LEU A 5 -19.74 15.47 19.36
C LEU A 5 -18.30 15.66 18.86
N PHE A 6 -17.34 15.03 19.54
CA PHE A 6 -16.04 14.76 18.92
C PHE A 6 -16.32 13.80 17.76
N LEU A 7 -16.68 14.38 16.62
CA LEU A 7 -16.50 13.71 15.34
C LEU A 7 -15.01 13.41 15.28
N TYR A 8 -14.63 12.17 15.61
CA TYR A 8 -13.43 11.56 15.07
C TYR A 8 -13.62 11.64 13.56
N ARG A 9 -13.20 12.75 12.95
CA ARG A 9 -12.98 12.80 11.53
C ARG A 9 -11.96 11.70 11.28
N ALA A 10 -12.41 10.61 10.66
CA ALA A 10 -11.50 9.66 10.08
C ALA A 10 -10.52 10.48 9.25
N LYS A 11 -9.25 10.49 9.66
CA LYS A 11 -8.21 11.27 8.99
C LYS A 11 -8.25 10.92 7.51
N ALA A 12 -8.21 11.93 6.65
CA ALA A 12 -8.29 11.72 5.22
C ALA A 12 -7.09 10.88 4.77
N MET A 13 -7.36 9.68 4.29
CA MET A 13 -6.36 8.79 3.70
C MET A 13 -6.36 8.97 2.20
N LYS A 14 -5.17 8.87 1.61
CA LYS A 14 -4.96 8.83 0.17
C LYS A 14 -4.59 7.41 -0.24
N TYR A 15 -4.89 7.06 -1.47
CA TYR A 15 -4.63 5.72 -1.99
C TYR A 15 -3.96 5.86 -3.34
N CYS A 16 -2.89 5.10 -3.57
CA CYS A 16 -2.15 5.16 -4.81
C CYS A 16 -1.93 3.78 -5.39
N LYS A 17 -1.81 3.71 -6.72
CA LYS A 17 -1.42 2.52 -7.46
C LYS A 17 -0.24 2.83 -8.37
N TRP A 18 0.86 2.09 -8.18
CA TRP A 18 2.08 2.28 -8.96
C TRP A 18 2.48 0.99 -9.66
N PHE A 19 2.78 1.04 -10.95
CA PHE A 19 3.36 -0.09 -11.69
C PHE A 19 4.88 0.04 -11.71
N TRP A 20 5.55 -1.00 -11.22
CA TRP A 20 7.00 -1.09 -11.18
C TRP A 20 7.45 -2.14 -12.19
N ASP A 21 8.16 -1.68 -13.23
CA ASP A 21 8.54 -2.47 -14.41
C ASP A 21 9.87 -3.22 -14.24
N GLU A 22 10.50 -3.13 -13.07
CA GLU A 22 11.70 -3.88 -12.72
C GLU A 22 11.36 -5.10 -11.85
N SER A 23 12.20 -6.13 -11.90
CA SER A 23 12.12 -7.26 -10.98
C SER A 23 12.63 -6.86 -9.60
N LEU A 24 12.22 -7.60 -8.57
CA LEU A 24 12.77 -7.45 -7.21
C LEU A 24 14.26 -7.86 -7.14
N GLY A 25 14.73 -8.61 -8.13
CA GLY A 25 16.10 -9.06 -8.28
C GLY A 25 16.50 -10.20 -7.33
N GLY A 26 17.73 -10.67 -7.49
CA GLY A 26 18.31 -11.72 -6.65
C GLY A 26 17.52 -13.03 -6.73
N ALA A 27 17.11 -13.57 -5.57
CA ALA A 27 16.33 -14.81 -5.49
C ALA A 27 14.89 -14.67 -6.01
N PHE A 28 14.43 -13.45 -6.28
CA PHE A 28 13.06 -13.14 -6.68
C PHE A 28 12.97 -12.63 -8.12
N ASP A 29 14.04 -12.75 -8.89
CA ASP A 29 14.10 -12.25 -10.27
C ASP A 29 13.03 -12.91 -11.17
N GLU A 30 12.70 -14.18 -10.90
CA GLU A 30 11.64 -14.93 -11.57
C GLU A 30 10.21 -14.43 -11.27
N TRP A 31 10.03 -13.48 -10.34
CA TRP A 31 8.70 -12.97 -9.98
C TRP A 31 8.17 -11.95 -10.99
N GLY A 32 9.07 -11.39 -11.82
CA GLY A 32 8.75 -10.43 -12.85
C GLY A 32 8.42 -9.05 -12.30
N THR A 33 7.61 -8.32 -13.05
CA THR A 33 7.18 -6.95 -12.70
C THR A 33 6.19 -6.95 -11.54
N SER A 34 5.89 -5.76 -10.98
CA SER A 34 4.99 -5.65 -9.83
C SER A 34 4.07 -4.43 -9.89
N THR A 35 2.93 -4.54 -9.22
CA THR A 35 1.99 -3.45 -9.01
C THR A 35 1.79 -3.22 -7.52
N TYR A 36 2.11 -2.01 -7.07
CA TYR A 36 1.97 -1.57 -5.70
C TYR A 36 0.62 -0.87 -5.50
N PHE A 37 -0.04 -1.18 -4.40
CA PHE A 37 -1.19 -0.43 -3.89
C PHE A 37 -0.84 0.07 -2.49
N MET A 38 -1.02 1.36 -2.24
CA MET A 38 -0.59 1.98 -0.98
C MET A 38 -1.72 2.82 -0.37
N GLU A 39 -1.99 2.62 0.92
CA GLU A 39 -2.74 3.56 1.74
C GLU A 39 -1.77 4.53 2.41
N ILE A 40 -2.01 5.82 2.24
CA ILE A 40 -1.11 6.90 2.64
C ILE A 40 -1.84 7.81 3.62
N ASN A 41 -1.20 8.08 4.75
CA ASN A 41 -1.74 8.97 5.77
C ASN A 41 -1.46 10.46 5.47
N GLU A 42 -2.02 11.33 6.29
CA GLU A 42 -1.86 12.80 6.20
C GLU A 42 -0.41 13.31 6.25
N ASN A 43 0.52 12.49 6.75
CA ASN A 43 1.95 12.81 6.80
C ASN A 43 2.71 12.29 5.56
N SER A 44 1.97 11.92 4.52
CA SER A 44 2.47 11.29 3.29
C SER A 44 3.25 10.00 3.54
N ARG A 45 2.92 9.24 4.60
CA ARG A 45 3.54 7.95 4.90
C ARG A 45 2.61 6.80 4.52
N VAL A 46 3.19 5.75 3.95
CA VAL A 46 2.48 4.49 3.68
C VAL A 46 2.15 3.80 5.01
N VAL A 47 0.91 3.37 5.17
CA VAL A 47 0.41 2.68 6.38
C VAL A 47 -0.12 1.28 6.09
N ARG A 48 -0.56 1.03 4.84
CA ARG A 48 -0.83 -0.31 4.30
C ARG A 48 -0.27 -0.40 2.89
N GLN A 49 0.30 -1.54 2.55
CA GLN A 49 0.93 -1.79 1.25
C GLN A 49 0.55 -3.18 0.76
N ILE A 50 0.20 -3.27 -0.52
CA ILE A 50 0.01 -4.51 -1.26
C ILE A 50 0.96 -4.49 -2.45
N GLU A 51 1.69 -5.57 -2.66
CA GLU A 51 2.53 -5.78 -3.83
C GLU A 51 1.98 -6.99 -4.58
N VAL A 52 1.61 -6.81 -5.84
CA VAL A 52 1.14 -7.89 -6.70
C VAL A 52 2.18 -8.11 -7.80
N TYR A 53 2.84 -9.25 -7.78
CA TYR A 53 3.86 -9.62 -8.75
C TYR A 53 3.26 -10.35 -9.95
N GLU A 54 3.94 -10.27 -11.10
CA GLU A 54 3.52 -10.85 -12.38
C GLU A 54 3.29 -12.36 -12.29
N ASN A 55 4.15 -13.06 -11.54
CA ASN A 55 3.99 -14.50 -11.31
C ASN A 55 2.78 -14.87 -10.41
N GLY A 56 2.05 -13.88 -9.91
CA GLY A 56 0.87 -14.05 -9.06
C GLY A 56 1.14 -14.00 -7.56
N ASN A 57 2.41 -13.91 -7.14
CA ASN A 57 2.74 -13.73 -5.73
C ASN A 57 2.23 -12.38 -5.22
N VAL A 58 1.78 -12.36 -3.97
CA VAL A 58 1.24 -11.17 -3.33
C VAL A 58 1.87 -10.99 -1.96
N LEU A 59 2.34 -9.78 -1.67
CA LEU A 59 2.89 -9.41 -0.37
C LEU A 59 2.06 -8.29 0.24
N PHE A 60 1.79 -8.38 1.54
CA PHE A 60 1.05 -7.37 2.29
C PHE A 60 1.88 -6.87 3.47
N TYR A 61 1.95 -5.56 3.66
CA TYR A 61 2.59 -4.94 4.83
C TYR A 61 1.67 -3.92 5.49
N ASP A 62 1.70 -3.85 6.82
CA ASP A 62 1.04 -2.85 7.63
C ASP A 62 1.71 -2.72 9.01
N ALA A 63 1.09 -1.98 9.94
CA ALA A 63 1.64 -1.80 11.30
C ALA A 63 1.75 -3.09 12.13
N THR A 64 0.98 -4.13 11.80
CA THR A 64 1.04 -5.46 12.46
C THR A 64 2.04 -6.40 11.80
N HIS A 65 2.29 -6.22 10.50
CA HIS A 65 3.29 -6.95 9.73
C HIS A 65 4.17 -5.98 8.94
N PHE A 66 5.21 -5.46 9.61
CA PHE A 66 6.02 -4.36 9.08
C PHE A 66 7.07 -4.83 8.07
N GLY A 67 7.57 -6.07 8.16
CA GLY A 67 8.54 -6.62 7.23
C GLY A 67 8.92 -8.07 7.57
N ASP A 68 9.54 -8.73 6.59
CA ASP A 68 9.92 -10.14 6.60
C ASP A 68 11.08 -10.39 5.60
N ASP A 69 11.31 -11.64 5.21
CA ASP A 69 12.37 -12.05 4.28
C ASP A 69 12.15 -11.57 2.83
N TYR A 70 10.94 -11.16 2.47
CA TYR A 70 10.61 -10.64 1.14
C TYR A 70 10.77 -9.12 1.04
N GLY A 71 10.62 -8.40 2.15
CA GLY A 71 10.68 -6.93 2.15
C GLY A 71 10.05 -6.31 3.38
N MET A 72 9.59 -5.06 3.24
CA MET A 72 9.01 -4.28 4.33
C MET A 72 8.04 -3.20 3.83
N LEU A 73 7.21 -2.71 4.75
CA LEU A 73 6.40 -1.52 4.56
C LEU A 73 7.29 -0.35 4.17
N SER A 74 6.91 0.38 3.11
CA SER A 74 7.68 1.53 2.63
C SER A 74 7.93 2.54 3.76
N ASP A 75 9.21 2.84 3.99
CA ASP A 75 9.69 3.82 4.97
C ASP A 75 9.77 5.24 4.37
N LYS A 76 9.61 5.36 3.05
CA LYS A 76 9.68 6.62 2.31
C LYS A 76 8.37 7.38 2.41
N ARG A 77 8.51 8.72 2.41
CA ARG A 77 7.35 9.61 2.22
C ARG A 77 7.05 9.72 0.73
N MET A 78 5.77 9.66 0.39
CA MET A 78 5.29 9.91 -0.96
C MET A 78 5.24 11.42 -1.22
N SER A 79 5.68 11.87 -2.39
CA SER A 79 5.52 13.28 -2.77
C SER A 79 4.03 13.57 -3.05
N LYS A 80 3.64 14.85 -3.02
CA LYS A 80 2.23 15.19 -3.31
C LYS A 80 1.91 14.99 -4.80
N GLU A 81 2.92 15.21 -5.63
CA GLU A 81 2.91 15.06 -7.07
C GLU A 81 2.66 13.60 -7.43
N ASP A 82 3.44 12.67 -6.84
CA ASP A 82 3.25 11.22 -7.00
C ASP A 82 1.84 10.78 -6.55
N ILE A 83 1.38 11.29 -5.40
CA ILE A 83 0.06 10.94 -4.89
C ILE A 83 -1.02 11.36 -5.87
N GLN A 84 -0.90 12.55 -6.46
CA GLN A 84 -1.89 13.10 -7.38
C GLN A 84 -1.90 12.37 -8.73
N GLU A 85 -0.74 12.00 -9.25
CA GLU A 85 -0.60 11.32 -10.53
C GLU A 85 -1.14 9.89 -10.47
N PHE A 86 -0.89 9.18 -9.37
CA PHE A 86 -1.17 7.77 -9.21
C PHE A 86 -2.35 7.48 -8.26
N GLU A 87 -3.19 8.48 -7.97
CA GLU A 87 -4.33 8.35 -7.04
C GLU A 87 -5.35 7.31 -7.54
N ILE A 88 -5.78 6.44 -6.63
CA ILE A 88 -6.92 5.53 -6.82
C ILE A 88 -7.98 5.79 -5.77
N THR A 89 -9.17 5.22 -5.97
CA THR A 89 -10.22 5.31 -4.95
C THR A 89 -9.92 4.40 -3.75
N LYS A 90 -10.44 4.78 -2.58
CA LYS A 90 -10.46 3.88 -1.40
C LYS A 90 -11.09 2.53 -1.73
N ALA A 91 -12.18 2.53 -2.49
CA ALA A 91 -12.92 1.32 -2.83
C ALA A 91 -12.06 0.35 -3.64
N GLU A 92 -11.28 0.85 -4.59
CA GLU A 92 -10.32 0.02 -5.35
C GLU A 92 -9.25 -0.59 -4.45
N PHE A 93 -8.65 0.21 -3.55
CA PHE A 93 -7.65 -0.31 -2.61
C PHE A 93 -8.25 -1.40 -1.71
N GLU A 94 -9.40 -1.14 -1.09
CA GLU A 94 -10.04 -2.09 -0.17
C GLU A 94 -10.50 -3.35 -0.90
N LEU A 95 -10.92 -3.25 -2.16
CA LEU A 95 -11.21 -4.43 -2.98
C LEU A 95 -9.97 -5.33 -3.09
N MET A 96 -8.81 -4.75 -3.41
CA MET A 96 -7.55 -5.50 -3.50
C MET A 96 -7.15 -6.09 -2.14
N TRP A 97 -7.24 -5.30 -1.07
CA TRP A 97 -6.92 -5.71 0.30
C TRP A 97 -7.74 -6.91 0.77
N ASN A 98 -9.03 -6.96 0.44
CA ASN A 98 -9.92 -8.02 0.91
C ASN A 98 -10.01 -9.24 -0.02
N THR A 99 -9.56 -9.13 -1.28
CA THR A 99 -9.68 -10.22 -2.27
C THR A 99 -8.38 -10.95 -2.54
N LYS A 100 -7.24 -10.30 -2.37
CA LYS A 100 -5.93 -10.94 -2.58
C LYS A 100 -5.54 -11.77 -1.36
N ARG A 101 -4.75 -12.82 -1.60
CA ARG A 101 -4.18 -13.67 -0.54
C ARG A 101 -2.66 -13.48 -0.52
N PRO A 102 -2.12 -12.77 0.46
CA PRO A 102 -0.68 -12.64 0.60
C PRO A 102 -0.05 -13.99 0.98
N ILE A 103 1.16 -14.23 0.49
CA ILE A 103 1.97 -15.40 0.89
C ILE A 103 2.75 -15.16 2.18
N ASN A 104 2.79 -13.90 2.65
CA ASN A 104 3.58 -13.45 3.79
C ASN A 104 2.73 -13.12 5.03
N ARG A 105 1.54 -13.72 5.16
CA ARG A 105 0.65 -13.59 6.34
C ARG A 105 0.04 -14.90 6.77
#